data_AF-A0A973DJV2-F1
#
_entry.id   AF-A0A973DJV2-F1
#
_cell.length_a   1.000
_cell.length_b   1.000
_cell.length_c   1.000
_cell.angle_alpha   90.00
_cell.angle_beta   90.00
_cell.angle_gamma   90.00
#
_symmetry.space_group_name_H-M   'P 1'
#
loop_
_entity.id
_entity.type
_entity.pdbx_description
1 polymer ?
#
loop_
_entity_poly.entity_id
_entity_poly.type
_entity_poly.pdbx_seq_one_letter_code
_entity_poly.pdbx_strand_id
1 'polypeptide(L)'
;MNMHKRVRLTPHDREEIWRLHTQEGWKVTALAARFRVSRPTIYKAIARARTQEFAPRKSTNKRFLAVKYGIKRLAKIERSIEAKKKAEARRYNKRYPGELMHFDTKRLPLLAGEKSTQPREYLFVCIDDFSRELYAAILPEKTQFSAAIFLQQVLDECPYRVEYAYSDNGKEYKGTPEHAFVLRCSQHGIGQKFTRVNSPQTNGKAKRVIRTLIDMWHAQNHFTSREERSKSLARFINFYNTVKTHKGIENQTPYEKLIDYFKPSKP
;
A
#
# COMPACT_ATOMS: atom_id res chain seq x y z
N MET A 1 35.29 23.28 45.99
CA MET A 1 34.06 23.99 45.55
C MET A 1 33.62 23.42 44.20
N ASN A 2 32.52 22.65 44.17
CA ASN A 2 32.09 21.87 43.01
C ASN A 2 31.23 22.76 42.07
N MET A 3 31.83 23.34 41.03
CA MET A 3 31.09 24.16 40.06
C MET A 3 30.46 23.32 38.94
N HIS A 4 29.32 23.79 38.46
CA HIS A 4 28.43 23.12 37.53
C HIS A 4 29.16 22.66 36.24
N LYS A 5 28.99 21.38 35.86
CA LYS A 5 29.65 20.70 34.72
C LYS A 5 29.40 21.34 33.33
N ARG A 6 28.73 22.49 33.25
CA ARG A 6 28.27 23.14 32.00
C ARG A 6 28.58 24.64 31.91
N VAL A 7 29.55 25.17 32.66
CA VAL A 7 30.01 26.56 32.44
C VAL A 7 30.45 26.70 30.98
N ARG A 8 29.80 27.62 30.24
CA ARG A 8 30.09 27.87 28.84
C ARG A 8 31.12 28.99 28.73
N LEU A 9 32.29 28.68 28.18
CA LEU A 9 33.27 29.70 27.76
C LEU A 9 32.62 30.64 26.74
N THR A 10 32.71 31.93 27.01
CA THR A 10 32.31 32.99 26.07
C THR A 10 33.28 33.06 24.88
N PRO A 11 32.94 33.77 23.78
CA PRO A 11 33.89 34.05 22.71
C PRO A 11 35.19 34.70 23.22
N HIS A 12 35.05 35.71 24.09
CA HIS A 12 36.17 36.42 24.69
C HIS A 12 37.06 35.48 25.54
N ASP A 13 36.48 34.59 26.34
CA ASP A 13 37.27 33.61 27.10
C ASP A 13 38.09 32.70 26.19
N ARG A 14 37.58 32.38 25.01
CA ARG A 14 38.27 31.49 24.05
C ARG A 14 39.39 32.20 23.30
N GLU A 15 39.21 33.47 22.98
CA GLU A 15 40.28 34.32 22.44
C GLU A 15 41.40 34.48 23.45
N GLU A 16 41.05 34.73 24.72
CA GLU A 16 42.03 34.85 25.80
C GLU A 16 42.73 33.51 26.09
N ILE A 17 42.01 32.38 26.08
CA ILE A 17 42.63 31.04 26.16
C ILE A 17 43.64 30.84 25.03
N TRP A 18 43.32 31.27 23.81
CA TRP A 18 44.22 31.14 22.67
C TRP A 18 45.45 32.00 22.85
N ARG A 19 45.27 33.30 23.17
CA ARG A 19 46.35 34.26 23.44
C ARG A 19 47.32 33.76 24.50
N LEU A 20 46.80 33.35 25.65
CA LEU A 20 47.60 32.83 26.77
C LEU A 20 48.33 31.53 26.40
N HIS A 21 47.74 30.68 25.56
CA HIS A 21 48.36 29.43 25.14
C HIS A 21 49.46 29.62 24.09
N THR A 22 49.26 30.50 23.10
CA THR A 22 50.21 30.68 21.98
C THR A 22 51.25 31.77 22.22
N GLN A 23 50.91 32.86 22.89
CA GLN A 23 51.83 33.98 23.12
C GLN A 23 52.56 33.87 24.45
N GLU A 24 51.88 33.39 25.49
CA GLU A 24 52.43 33.33 26.85
C GLU A 24 52.81 31.90 27.29
N GLY A 25 52.63 30.89 26.43
CA GLY A 25 53.06 29.51 26.69
C GLY A 25 52.33 28.80 27.83
N TRP A 26 51.13 29.25 28.23
CA TRP A 26 50.42 28.68 29.35
C TRP A 26 50.05 27.21 29.11
N LYS A 27 50.32 26.36 30.12
CA LYS A 27 49.94 24.94 30.11
C LYS A 27 48.43 24.77 30.24
N VAL A 28 47.88 23.75 29.59
CA VAL A 28 46.44 23.40 29.62
C VAL A 28 45.91 23.19 31.05
N THR A 29 46.76 22.74 31.98
CA THR A 29 46.43 22.60 33.40
C THR A 29 46.15 23.96 34.07
N ALA A 30 46.99 24.97 33.79
CA ALA A 30 46.84 26.32 34.31
C ALA A 30 45.63 27.04 33.70
N LEU A 31 45.41 26.85 32.39
CA LEU A 31 44.23 27.39 31.69
C LEU A 31 42.92 26.79 32.22
N ALA A 32 42.88 25.47 32.45
CA ALA A 32 41.72 24.81 33.02
C ALA A 32 41.37 25.33 34.42
N ALA A 33 42.38 25.58 35.25
CA ALA A 33 42.21 26.18 36.57
C ALA A 33 41.73 27.64 36.49
N ARG A 34 42.38 28.47 35.66
CA ARG A 34 42.06 29.90 35.47
C ARG A 34 40.64 30.11 34.98
N PHE A 35 40.23 29.40 33.93
CA PHE A 35 38.91 29.52 33.32
C PHE A 35 37.85 28.62 33.97
N ARG A 36 38.21 27.90 35.04
CA ARG A 36 37.29 27.07 35.84
C ARG A 36 36.51 26.05 34.99
N VAL A 37 37.16 25.45 34.00
CA VAL A 37 36.59 24.44 33.10
C VAL A 37 37.45 23.18 33.05
N SER A 38 36.89 22.08 32.59
CA SER A 38 37.64 20.82 32.45
C SER A 38 38.72 20.92 31.37
N ARG A 39 39.84 20.20 31.55
CA ARG A 39 40.93 20.12 30.55
C ARG A 39 40.42 19.75 29.14
N PRO A 40 39.48 18.79 28.96
CA PRO A 40 38.88 18.52 27.65
C PRO A 40 38.19 19.71 26.99
N THR A 41 37.61 20.63 27.78
CA THR A 41 37.00 21.86 27.27
C THR A 41 38.06 22.82 26.75
N ILE A 42 39.19 22.97 27.45
CA ILE A 42 40.34 23.76 27.00
C ILE A 42 40.94 23.18 25.71
N TYR A 43 41.17 21.87 25.65
CA TYR A 43 41.64 21.22 24.41
C TYR A 43 40.70 21.47 23.23
N LYS A 44 39.38 21.39 23.44
CA LYS A 44 38.37 21.71 22.42
C LYS A 44 38.38 23.19 22.02
N ALA A 45 38.66 24.11 22.95
CA ALA A 45 38.76 25.53 22.66
C ALA A 45 40.01 25.83 21.81
N ILE A 46 41.18 25.33 22.21
CA ILE A 46 42.45 25.49 21.49
C ILE A 46 42.37 24.88 20.08
N ALA A 47 41.84 23.66 19.96
CA ALA A 47 41.71 22.99 18.66
C ALA A 47 40.83 23.78 17.66
N ARG A 48 39.88 24.57 18.14
CA ARG A 48 38.99 25.41 17.32
C ARG A 48 39.55 26.81 17.08
N ALA A 49 40.27 27.35 18.05
CA ALA A 49 41.00 28.61 17.91
C ALA A 49 42.05 28.55 16.79
N ARG A 50 42.65 27.36 16.55
CA ARG A 50 43.53 27.10 15.38
C ARG A 50 42.88 27.39 14.04
N THR A 51 41.56 27.24 13.93
CA THR A 51 40.78 27.56 12.72
C THR A 51 40.03 28.90 12.86
N GLN A 52 40.49 29.77 13.76
CA GLN A 52 39.88 31.07 14.10
C GLN A 52 38.39 31.00 14.52
N GLU A 53 37.93 29.85 15.05
CA GLU A 53 36.55 29.66 15.52
C GLU A 53 36.43 29.89 17.03
N PHE A 54 36.18 31.14 17.44
CA PHE A 54 36.04 31.52 18.85
C PHE A 54 34.59 31.46 19.37
N ALA A 55 33.59 31.50 18.49
CA ALA A 55 32.19 31.45 18.92
C ALA A 55 31.76 30.08 19.51
N PRO A 56 30.95 30.05 20.59
CA PRO A 56 30.34 28.81 21.07
C PRO A 56 29.22 28.35 20.12
N ARG A 57 29.35 27.15 19.56
CA ARG A 57 28.28 26.54 18.75
C ARG A 57 27.04 26.30 19.61
N LYS A 58 25.87 26.73 19.11
CA LYS A 58 24.58 26.27 19.64
C LYS A 58 24.49 24.75 19.41
N SER A 59 24.00 24.01 20.40
CA SER A 59 23.87 22.53 20.39
C SER A 59 23.06 21.98 19.21
N THR A 60 22.39 22.86 18.48
CA THR A 60 21.51 22.54 17.38
C THR A 60 22.33 22.29 16.10
N ASN A 61 22.50 21.01 15.79
CA ASN A 61 22.34 20.48 14.43
C ASN A 61 23.51 20.25 13.46
N LYS A 62 24.78 20.07 13.87
CA LYS A 62 25.68 19.29 12.97
C LYS A 62 25.25 17.83 12.81
N ARG A 63 24.63 17.23 13.85
CA ARG A 63 24.08 15.86 13.81
C ARG A 63 22.86 15.73 12.87
N PHE A 64 22.03 16.76 12.79
CA PHE A 64 20.80 16.75 11.99
C PHE A 64 21.02 17.28 10.56
N LEU A 65 22.11 18.01 10.30
CA LEU A 65 22.58 18.36 8.96
C LEU A 65 23.24 17.19 8.23
N ALA A 66 23.58 16.11 8.93
CA ALA A 66 24.14 14.92 8.30
C ALA A 66 23.04 14.15 7.57
N VAL A 67 23.20 14.00 6.25
CA VAL A 67 22.30 13.27 5.33
C VAL A 67 21.85 11.92 5.91
N LYS A 68 22.76 11.18 6.55
CA LYS A 68 22.49 9.90 7.23
C LYS A 68 21.38 9.97 8.28
N TYR A 69 21.32 11.05 9.06
CA TYR A 69 20.28 11.24 10.08
C TYR A 69 18.96 11.72 9.46
N GLY A 70 19.02 12.53 8.40
CA GLY A 70 17.86 12.91 7.60
C GLY A 70 17.15 11.68 7.01
N ILE A 71 17.90 10.78 6.37
CA ILE A 71 17.38 9.54 5.77
C ILE A 71 16.75 8.63 6.84
N LYS A 72 17.41 8.42 7.99
CA LYS A 72 16.83 7.59 9.06
C LYS A 72 15.53 8.15 9.63
N ARG A 73 15.44 9.47 9.75
CA ARG A 73 14.22 10.15 10.21
C ARG A 73 13.11 10.04 9.18
N LEU A 74 13.43 10.24 7.89
CA LEU A 74 12.49 10.08 6.79
C LEU A 74 11.89 8.66 6.78
N ALA A 75 12.73 7.63 6.81
CA ALA A 75 12.28 6.23 6.84
C ALA A 75 11.42 5.87 8.07
N LYS A 76 11.60 6.56 9.20
CA LYS A 76 10.74 6.39 10.40
C LYS A 76 9.39 7.07 10.19
N ILE A 77 9.38 8.28 9.63
CA ILE A 77 8.16 9.03 9.34
C ILE A 77 7.34 8.29 8.28
N GLU A 78 7.97 7.81 7.20
CA GLU A 78 7.33 7.01 6.15
C GLU A 78 6.66 5.76 6.73
N ARG A 79 7.38 4.98 7.56
CA ARG A 79 6.78 3.82 8.26
C ARG A 79 5.60 4.20 9.14
N SER A 80 5.68 5.33 9.85
CA SER A 80 4.58 5.80 10.69
C SER A 80 3.37 6.23 9.85
N ILE A 81 3.58 6.89 8.72
CA ILE A 81 2.52 7.28 7.79
C ILE A 81 1.90 6.04 7.17
N GLU A 82 2.70 5.06 6.77
CA GLU A 82 2.23 3.80 6.19
C GLU A 82 1.41 2.99 7.20
N ALA A 83 1.88 2.88 8.45
CA ALA A 83 1.14 2.24 9.53
C ALA A 83 -0.19 2.97 9.82
N LYS A 84 -0.18 4.30 9.85
CA LYS A 84 -1.39 5.11 10.04
C LYS A 84 -2.38 4.91 8.90
N LYS A 85 -1.93 4.96 7.64
CA LYS A 85 -2.77 4.66 6.45
C LYS A 85 -3.33 3.24 6.48
N LYS A 86 -2.55 2.26 6.94
CA LYS A 86 -2.98 0.87 7.09
C LYS A 86 -4.02 0.67 8.20
N ALA A 87 -3.93 1.46 9.28
CA ALA A 87 -4.89 1.45 10.38
C ALA A 87 -6.18 2.25 10.05
N GLU A 88 -6.05 3.39 9.38
CA GLU A 88 -7.17 4.21 8.88
C GLU A 88 -7.95 3.53 7.76
N ALA A 89 -7.31 2.62 7.01
CA ALA A 89 -7.99 1.65 6.17
C ALA A 89 -8.74 0.63 7.05
N ARG A 90 -9.75 1.10 7.81
CA ARG A 90 -10.84 0.27 8.34
C ARG A 90 -11.34 -0.55 7.17
N ARG A 91 -10.99 -1.84 7.16
CA ARG A 91 -11.52 -2.79 6.19
C ARG A 91 -13.00 -2.88 6.47
N TYR A 92 -13.80 -2.09 5.77
CA TYR A 92 -15.23 -2.35 5.77
C TYR A 92 -15.42 -3.72 5.12
N ASN A 93 -16.16 -4.58 5.80
CA ASN A 93 -16.74 -5.77 5.21
C ASN A 93 -18.23 -5.53 5.19
N LYS A 94 -18.86 -5.95 4.11
CA LYS A 94 -20.31 -6.04 4.03
C LYS A 94 -20.84 -7.05 5.03
N ARG A 95 -22.14 -6.99 5.30
CA ARG A 95 -22.77 -7.75 6.38
C ARG A 95 -23.23 -9.13 5.93
N TYR A 96 -23.56 -9.27 4.65
CA TYR A 96 -24.08 -10.51 4.06
C TYR A 96 -23.60 -10.69 2.61
N PRO A 97 -23.60 -11.92 2.08
CA PRO A 97 -23.26 -12.21 0.69
C PRO A 97 -24.16 -11.44 -0.28
N GLY A 98 -23.57 -10.86 -1.33
CA GLY A 98 -24.33 -10.19 -2.39
C GLY A 98 -24.74 -8.74 -2.08
N GLU A 99 -24.50 -8.22 -0.87
CA GLU A 99 -24.76 -6.80 -0.53
C GLU A 99 -23.95 -5.86 -1.45
N LEU A 100 -22.73 -6.25 -1.83
CA LEU A 100 -21.89 -5.49 -2.76
C LEU A 100 -20.93 -6.41 -3.51
N MET A 101 -21.09 -6.48 -4.82
CA MET A 101 -20.25 -7.27 -5.72
C MET A 101 -19.28 -6.34 -6.46
N HIS A 102 -17.98 -6.52 -6.30
CA HIS A 102 -16.97 -5.68 -6.93
C HIS A 102 -16.59 -6.21 -8.31
N PHE A 103 -16.88 -5.42 -9.35
CA PHE A 103 -16.51 -5.71 -10.74
C PHE A 103 -15.25 -4.93 -11.14
N ASP A 104 -14.39 -5.58 -11.92
CA ASP A 104 -13.21 -4.97 -12.55
C ASP A 104 -12.80 -5.78 -13.78
N THR A 105 -12.04 -5.16 -14.69
CA THR A 105 -11.58 -5.79 -15.93
C THR A 105 -10.08 -5.60 -16.11
N LYS A 106 -9.40 -6.68 -16.51
CA LYS A 106 -7.97 -6.68 -16.80
C LYS A 106 -7.70 -7.19 -18.21
N ARG A 107 -7.03 -6.39 -19.04
CA ARG A 107 -6.45 -6.87 -20.30
C ARG A 107 -5.36 -7.89 -20.02
N LEU A 108 -5.47 -9.07 -20.62
CA LEU A 108 -4.51 -10.16 -20.48
C LEU A 108 -3.32 -9.99 -21.46
N PRO A 109 -2.14 -10.53 -21.10
CA PRO A 109 -1.04 -10.73 -22.04
C PRO A 109 -1.46 -11.61 -23.23
N LEU A 110 -0.76 -11.42 -24.35
CA LEU A 110 -0.83 -12.37 -25.47
C LEU A 110 -0.16 -13.68 -25.07
N LEU A 111 -0.57 -14.76 -25.70
CA LEU A 111 0.08 -16.06 -25.58
C LEU A 111 1.42 -16.08 -26.32
N ALA A 112 2.27 -17.05 -25.99
CA ALA A 112 3.52 -17.25 -26.70
C ALA A 112 3.24 -17.57 -28.19
N GLY A 113 3.94 -16.87 -29.09
CA GLY A 113 3.74 -17.00 -30.54
C GLY A 113 2.66 -16.10 -31.14
N GLU A 114 1.84 -15.42 -30.32
CA GLU A 114 0.86 -14.46 -30.81
C GLU A 114 1.49 -13.10 -31.15
N LYS A 115 1.04 -12.47 -32.24
CA LYS A 115 1.55 -11.19 -32.72
C LYS A 115 0.84 -10.02 -32.03
N SER A 116 1.52 -8.87 -31.92
CA SER A 116 0.95 -7.65 -31.32
C SER A 116 -0.32 -7.14 -32.01
N THR A 117 -0.52 -7.51 -33.28
CA THR A 117 -1.69 -7.18 -34.10
C THR A 117 -2.90 -8.07 -33.84
N GLN A 118 -2.74 -9.20 -33.16
CA GLN A 118 -3.85 -10.08 -32.82
C GLN A 118 -4.71 -9.52 -31.69
N PRO A 119 -6.02 -9.82 -31.68
CA PRO A 119 -6.94 -9.32 -30.67
C PRO A 119 -6.54 -9.81 -29.28
N ARG A 120 -6.55 -8.90 -28.30
CA ARG A 120 -6.28 -9.21 -26.89
C ARG A 120 -7.53 -9.77 -26.23
N GLU A 121 -7.33 -10.64 -25.25
CA GLU A 121 -8.41 -11.10 -24.37
C GLU A 121 -8.47 -10.27 -23.08
N TYR A 122 -9.67 -10.21 -22.51
CA TYR A 122 -9.97 -9.43 -21.31
C TYR A 122 -10.52 -10.36 -20.23
N LEU A 123 -9.88 -10.31 -19.07
CA LEU A 123 -10.32 -10.98 -17.86
C LEU A 123 -11.30 -10.06 -17.12
N PHE A 124 -12.56 -10.46 -17.08
CA PHE A 124 -13.57 -9.84 -16.24
C PHE A 124 -13.58 -10.55 -14.89
N VAL A 125 -13.61 -9.80 -13.81
CA VAL A 125 -13.60 -10.31 -12.45
C VAL A 125 -14.74 -9.71 -11.65
N CYS A 126 -15.42 -10.53 -10.89
CA CYS A 126 -16.37 -10.14 -9.86
C CYS A 126 -15.97 -10.79 -8.53
N ILE A 127 -15.97 -10.02 -7.45
CA ILE A 127 -15.71 -10.55 -6.11
C ILE A 127 -16.73 -10.04 -5.11
N ASP A 128 -17.33 -10.95 -4.35
CA ASP A 128 -18.23 -10.60 -3.25
C ASP A 128 -17.44 -9.90 -2.13
N ASP A 129 -17.96 -8.78 -1.64
CA ASP A 129 -17.29 -8.01 -0.60
C ASP A 129 -17.21 -8.78 0.73
N PHE A 130 -18.28 -9.52 1.06
CA PHE A 130 -18.46 -10.25 2.33
C PHE A 130 -17.62 -11.53 2.38
N SER A 131 -17.90 -12.48 1.51
CA SER A 131 -17.32 -13.83 1.48
C SER A 131 -16.02 -13.92 0.71
N ARG A 132 -15.72 -12.95 -0.15
CA ARG A 132 -14.61 -12.99 -1.12
C ARG A 132 -14.75 -14.08 -2.16
N GLU A 133 -15.94 -14.62 -2.37
CA GLU A 133 -16.21 -15.51 -3.49
C GLU A 133 -15.86 -14.81 -4.80
N LEU A 134 -15.06 -15.50 -5.61
CA LEU A 134 -14.51 -15.01 -6.85
C LEU A 134 -15.23 -15.64 -8.03
N TYR A 135 -15.64 -14.78 -8.96
CA TYR A 135 -16.11 -15.13 -10.29
C TYR A 135 -15.20 -14.46 -11.32
N ALA A 136 -14.87 -15.16 -12.40
CA ALA A 136 -14.11 -14.57 -13.48
C ALA A 136 -14.37 -15.25 -14.82
N ALA A 137 -14.31 -14.46 -15.89
CA ALA A 137 -14.46 -14.93 -17.26
C ALA A 137 -13.44 -14.25 -18.18
N ILE A 138 -13.03 -14.96 -19.24
CA ILE A 138 -12.23 -14.39 -20.32
C ILE A 138 -13.16 -14.09 -21.49
N LEU A 139 -13.19 -12.83 -21.90
CA LEU A 139 -14.01 -12.35 -23.01
C LEU A 139 -13.15 -11.67 -24.07
N PRO A 140 -13.56 -11.71 -25.35
CA PRO A 140 -12.76 -11.24 -26.46
C PRO A 140 -12.62 -9.71 -26.50
N GLU A 141 -13.53 -8.97 -25.87
CA GLU A 141 -13.59 -7.52 -25.96
C GLU A 141 -13.83 -6.84 -24.61
N LYS A 142 -13.38 -5.58 -24.52
CA LYS A 142 -13.66 -4.70 -23.39
C LYS A 142 -14.88 -3.82 -23.69
N THR A 143 -16.07 -4.41 -23.69
CA THR A 143 -17.32 -3.75 -24.08
C THR A 143 -18.41 -3.90 -23.03
N GLN A 144 -19.43 -3.02 -23.12
CA GLN A 144 -20.65 -3.09 -22.31
C GLN A 144 -21.40 -4.42 -22.45
N PHE A 145 -21.37 -5.01 -23.65
CA PHE A 145 -22.01 -6.30 -23.93
C PHE A 145 -21.25 -7.44 -23.25
N SER A 146 -19.93 -7.42 -23.32
CA SER A 146 -19.08 -8.38 -22.61
C SER A 146 -19.30 -8.29 -21.09
N ALA A 147 -19.37 -7.07 -20.54
CA ALA A 147 -19.69 -6.88 -19.13
C ALA A 147 -21.09 -7.42 -18.76
N ALA A 148 -22.10 -7.22 -19.62
CA ALA A 148 -23.46 -7.71 -19.39
C ALA A 148 -23.55 -9.25 -19.45
N ILE A 149 -22.85 -9.87 -20.39
CA ILE A 149 -22.71 -11.33 -20.48
C ILE A 149 -22.06 -11.86 -19.21
N PHE A 150 -20.97 -11.23 -18.77
CA PHE A 150 -20.30 -11.62 -17.54
C PHE A 150 -21.19 -11.47 -16.30
N LEU A 151 -21.96 -10.37 -16.20
CA LEU A 151 -22.93 -10.22 -15.12
C LEU A 151 -23.96 -11.36 -15.12
N GLN A 152 -24.47 -11.75 -16.30
CA GLN A 152 -25.42 -12.87 -16.37
C GLN A 152 -24.77 -14.18 -15.88
N GLN A 153 -23.55 -14.48 -16.31
CA GLN A 153 -22.80 -15.64 -15.82
C GLN A 153 -22.65 -15.61 -14.28
N VAL A 154 -22.28 -14.45 -13.71
CA VAL A 154 -22.18 -14.30 -12.25
C VAL A 154 -23.52 -14.60 -11.58
N LEU A 155 -24.64 -14.12 -12.12
CA LEU A 155 -25.97 -14.36 -11.55
C LEU A 155 -26.41 -15.82 -11.68
N ASP A 156 -26.03 -16.51 -12.75
CA ASP A 156 -26.35 -17.92 -12.97
C ASP A 156 -25.54 -18.83 -12.02
N GLU A 157 -24.30 -18.46 -11.71
CA GLU A 157 -23.41 -19.21 -10.81
C GLU A 157 -23.63 -18.86 -9.33
N CYS A 158 -24.12 -17.65 -9.03
CA CYS A 158 -24.23 -17.13 -7.67
C CYS A 158 -25.45 -17.72 -6.93
N PRO A 159 -25.25 -18.35 -5.76
CA PRO A 159 -26.34 -18.98 -5.01
C PRO A 159 -27.21 -18.00 -4.20
N TYR A 160 -26.94 -16.69 -4.30
CA TYR A 160 -27.63 -15.65 -3.54
C TYR A 160 -27.93 -14.40 -4.36
N ARG A 161 -28.85 -13.57 -3.87
CA ARG A 161 -29.25 -12.34 -4.54
C ARG A 161 -28.14 -11.29 -4.46
N VAL A 162 -27.84 -10.68 -5.61
CA VAL A 162 -26.95 -9.51 -5.70
C VAL A 162 -27.78 -8.24 -5.57
N GLU A 163 -27.41 -7.34 -4.66
CA GLU A 163 -28.08 -6.05 -4.48
C GLU A 163 -27.38 -4.92 -5.22
N TYR A 164 -26.05 -4.88 -5.17
CA TYR A 164 -25.27 -3.81 -5.78
C TYR A 164 -24.06 -4.31 -6.56
N ALA A 165 -23.93 -3.86 -7.80
CA ALA A 165 -22.70 -3.94 -8.57
C ALA A 165 -21.84 -2.70 -8.30
N TYR A 166 -20.59 -2.91 -7.88
CA TYR A 166 -19.62 -1.87 -7.59
C TYR A 166 -18.47 -1.91 -8.59
N SER A 167 -18.27 -0.86 -9.38
CA SER A 167 -17.20 -0.81 -10.38
C SER A 167 -16.46 0.52 -10.37
N ASP A 168 -15.41 0.62 -11.19
CA ASP A 168 -14.89 1.93 -11.57
C ASP A 168 -15.81 2.62 -12.60
N ASN A 169 -15.45 3.83 -13.03
CA ASN A 169 -16.21 4.58 -14.03
C ASN A 169 -15.85 4.16 -15.48
N GLY A 170 -15.40 2.93 -15.69
CA GLY A 170 -15.10 2.37 -17.00
C GLY A 170 -16.32 2.36 -17.92
N LYS A 171 -16.09 2.56 -19.21
CA LYS A 171 -17.15 2.60 -20.25
C LYS A 171 -17.84 1.25 -20.46
N GLU A 172 -17.24 0.18 -19.95
CA GLU A 172 -17.82 -1.16 -19.94
C GLU A 172 -18.89 -1.34 -18.85
N TYR A 173 -18.88 -0.52 -17.80
CA TYR A 173 -19.82 -0.61 -16.67
C TYR A 173 -20.75 0.59 -16.58
N LYS A 174 -20.31 1.78 -17.01
CA LYS A 174 -21.03 3.03 -16.87
C LYS A 174 -21.52 3.56 -18.22
N GLY A 175 -22.82 3.82 -18.32
CA GLY A 175 -23.44 4.42 -19.50
C GLY A 175 -24.85 4.94 -19.24
N THR A 176 -25.60 5.15 -20.32
CA THR A 176 -27.02 5.54 -20.30
C THR A 176 -27.92 4.36 -19.88
N PRO A 177 -29.24 4.55 -19.66
CA PRO A 177 -30.14 3.45 -19.35
C PRO A 177 -30.16 2.31 -20.39
N GLU A 178 -29.89 2.63 -21.66
CA GLU A 178 -29.81 1.67 -22.78
C GLU A 178 -28.49 0.90 -22.80
N HIS A 179 -27.51 1.29 -21.96
CA HIS A 179 -26.24 0.62 -21.86
C HIS A 179 -26.43 -0.83 -21.37
N ALA A 180 -25.91 -1.81 -22.11
CA ALA A 180 -26.21 -3.24 -21.91
C ALA A 180 -25.99 -3.72 -20.47
N PHE A 181 -24.87 -3.33 -19.83
CA PHE A 181 -24.62 -3.67 -18.43
C PHE A 181 -25.62 -3.00 -17.46
N VAL A 182 -25.98 -1.74 -17.73
CA VAL A 182 -26.89 -0.95 -16.90
C VAL A 182 -28.30 -1.53 -17.00
N LEU A 183 -28.73 -1.83 -18.22
CA LEU A 183 -30.00 -2.48 -18.52
C LEU A 183 -30.08 -3.86 -17.83
N ARG A 184 -29.03 -4.68 -17.93
CA ARG A 184 -28.98 -6.00 -17.28
C ARG A 184 -29.07 -5.89 -15.76
N CYS A 185 -28.37 -4.93 -15.16
CA CYS A 185 -28.50 -4.64 -13.73
C CYS A 185 -29.95 -4.27 -13.36
N SER A 186 -30.55 -3.35 -14.13
CA SER A 186 -31.93 -2.89 -13.91
C SER A 186 -32.95 -4.04 -14.00
N GLN A 187 -32.82 -4.91 -15.00
CA GLN A 187 -33.68 -6.08 -15.21
C GLN A 187 -33.66 -7.06 -14.02
N HIS A 188 -32.54 -7.16 -13.31
CA HIS A 188 -32.38 -8.02 -12.14
C HIS A 188 -32.55 -7.27 -10.81
N GLY A 189 -32.95 -5.99 -10.85
CA GLY A 189 -33.12 -5.16 -9.66
C GLY A 189 -31.81 -4.87 -8.91
N ILE A 190 -30.68 -4.84 -9.61
CA ILE A 190 -29.33 -4.62 -9.07
C ILE A 190 -29.01 -3.13 -9.18
N GLY A 191 -28.74 -2.49 -8.04
CA GLY A 191 -28.25 -1.12 -8.02
C GLY A 191 -26.79 -1.04 -8.48
N GLN A 192 -26.38 0.11 -9.02
CA GLN A 192 -24.98 0.35 -9.38
C GLN A 192 -24.35 1.40 -8.48
N LYS A 193 -23.10 1.13 -8.07
CA LYS A 193 -22.28 2.04 -7.28
C LYS A 193 -20.92 2.17 -7.95
N PHE A 194 -20.36 3.37 -7.92
CA PHE A 194 -19.10 3.67 -8.59
C PHE A 194 -18.05 4.19 -7.62
N THR A 195 -16.79 3.88 -7.92
CA THR A 195 -15.67 4.56 -7.27
C THR A 195 -15.77 6.08 -7.41
N ARG A 196 -15.43 6.80 -6.32
CA ARG A 196 -15.26 8.24 -6.38
C ARG A 196 -14.09 8.57 -7.33
N VAL A 197 -14.27 9.63 -8.13
CA VAL A 197 -13.23 10.17 -9.01
C VAL A 197 -11.96 10.44 -8.19
N ASN A 198 -10.79 10.09 -8.73
CA ASN A 198 -9.48 10.23 -8.08
C ASN A 198 -9.30 9.47 -6.75
N SER A 199 -10.12 8.44 -6.48
CA SER A 199 -10.00 7.60 -5.29
C SER A 199 -9.77 6.11 -5.64
N PRO A 200 -8.62 5.77 -6.26
CA PRO A 200 -8.34 4.42 -6.78
C PRO A 200 -8.31 3.31 -5.72
N GLN A 201 -8.28 3.70 -4.44
CA GLN A 201 -8.24 2.82 -3.27
C GLN A 201 -9.58 2.12 -3.00
N THR A 202 -10.69 2.65 -3.52
CA THR A 202 -12.04 2.17 -3.17
C THR A 202 -12.45 0.87 -3.87
N ASN A 203 -11.95 0.58 -5.09
CA ASN A 203 -12.08 -0.75 -5.72
C ASN A 203 -10.91 -1.69 -5.36
N GLY A 204 -10.37 -1.56 -4.14
CA GLY A 204 -9.18 -2.28 -3.71
C GLY A 204 -9.35 -3.80 -3.64
N LYS A 205 -10.59 -4.29 -3.48
CA LYS A 205 -10.88 -5.74 -3.41
C LYS A 205 -10.74 -6.40 -4.78
N ALA A 206 -11.44 -5.92 -5.81
CA ALA A 206 -11.32 -6.43 -7.17
C ALA A 206 -9.88 -6.30 -7.72
N LYS A 207 -9.25 -5.13 -7.55
CA LYS A 207 -7.84 -4.93 -7.96
C LYS A 207 -6.89 -5.90 -7.28
N ARG A 208 -7.12 -6.20 -5.99
CA ARG A 208 -6.29 -7.14 -5.24
C ARG A 208 -6.46 -8.56 -5.76
N VAL A 209 -7.67 -9.00 -6.07
CA VAL A 209 -7.89 -10.34 -6.61
C VAL A 209 -7.38 -10.47 -8.03
N ILE A 210 -7.47 -9.42 -8.86
CA ILE A 210 -6.81 -9.39 -10.18
C ILE A 210 -5.31 -9.61 -10.00
N ARG A 211 -4.65 -8.92 -9.06
CA ARG A 211 -3.23 -9.17 -8.79
C ARG A 211 -2.98 -10.62 -8.35
N THR A 212 -3.82 -11.18 -7.49
CA THR A 212 -3.72 -12.59 -7.09
C THR A 212 -3.85 -13.55 -8.29
N LEU A 213 -4.79 -13.31 -9.19
CA LEU A 213 -4.96 -14.08 -10.43
C LEU A 213 -3.71 -13.98 -11.32
N ILE A 214 -3.13 -12.79 -11.47
CA ILE A 214 -1.91 -12.64 -12.26
C ILE A 214 -0.73 -13.34 -11.61
N ASP A 215 -0.49 -13.15 -10.31
CA ASP A 215 0.71 -13.65 -9.63
C ASP A 215 0.68 -15.17 -9.40
N MET A 216 -0.50 -15.72 -9.05
CA MET A 216 -0.64 -17.13 -8.65
C MET A 216 -1.15 -18.04 -9.77
N TRP A 217 -1.93 -17.50 -10.72
CA TRP A 217 -2.42 -18.28 -11.86
C TRP A 217 -1.62 -17.95 -13.10
N HIS A 218 -1.76 -16.75 -13.66
CA HIS A 218 -1.20 -16.45 -14.96
C HIS A 218 0.33 -16.55 -15.00
N ALA A 219 1.03 -16.08 -13.97
CA ALA A 219 2.49 -16.10 -13.91
C ALA A 219 3.08 -17.50 -13.65
N GLN A 220 2.28 -18.41 -13.09
CA GLN A 220 2.71 -19.78 -12.74
C GLN A 220 2.38 -20.80 -13.83
N ASN A 221 1.69 -20.39 -14.89
CA ASN A 221 1.23 -21.28 -15.95
C ASN A 221 1.76 -20.80 -17.30
N HIS A 222 2.11 -21.76 -18.15
CA HIS A 222 2.35 -21.53 -19.57
C HIS A 222 1.15 -22.07 -20.34
N PHE A 223 0.54 -21.26 -21.20
CA PHE A 223 -0.65 -21.64 -21.97
C PHE A 223 -0.29 -21.82 -23.44
N THR A 224 -0.59 -22.99 -23.99
CA THR A 224 -0.38 -23.30 -25.41
C THR A 224 -1.53 -22.80 -26.28
N SER A 225 -2.73 -22.66 -25.71
CA SER A 225 -3.91 -22.14 -26.41
C SER A 225 -4.81 -21.30 -25.51
N ARG A 226 -5.68 -20.49 -26.13
CA ARG A 226 -6.68 -19.69 -25.41
C ARG A 226 -7.69 -20.59 -24.68
N GLU A 227 -8.05 -21.72 -25.28
CA GLU A 227 -8.94 -22.70 -24.67
C GLU A 227 -8.33 -23.32 -23.41
N GLU A 228 -7.04 -23.70 -23.47
CA GLU A 228 -6.31 -24.20 -22.30
C GLU A 228 -6.25 -23.15 -21.20
N ARG A 229 -5.99 -21.88 -21.57
CA ARG A 229 -6.01 -20.76 -20.61
C ARG A 229 -7.36 -20.64 -19.90
N SER A 230 -8.47 -20.70 -20.63
CA SER A 230 -9.82 -20.65 -20.05
C SER A 230 -10.11 -21.83 -19.13
N LYS A 231 -9.74 -23.06 -19.51
CA LYS A 231 -9.88 -24.25 -18.65
C LYS A 231 -9.03 -24.14 -17.37
N SER A 232 -7.80 -23.64 -17.50
CA SER A 232 -6.91 -23.41 -16.36
C SER A 232 -7.45 -22.34 -15.42
N LEU A 233 -8.06 -21.27 -15.94
CA LEU A 233 -8.73 -20.24 -15.12
C LEU A 233 -9.84 -20.87 -14.27
N ALA A 234 -10.71 -21.69 -14.86
CA ALA A 234 -11.79 -22.35 -14.14
C ALA A 234 -11.27 -23.22 -12.97
N ARG A 235 -10.19 -23.97 -13.20
CA ARG A 235 -9.51 -24.74 -12.13
C ARG A 235 -8.98 -23.84 -11.02
N PHE A 236 -8.39 -22.70 -11.38
CA PHE A 236 -7.88 -21.76 -10.39
C PHE A 236 -8.99 -21.09 -9.58
N ILE A 237 -10.12 -20.73 -10.20
CA ILE A 237 -11.29 -20.18 -9.49
C ILE A 237 -11.79 -21.21 -8.46
N ASN A 238 -11.91 -22.48 -8.86
CA ASN A 238 -12.28 -23.54 -7.92
C ASN A 238 -11.31 -23.64 -6.74
N PHE A 239 -10.00 -23.68 -7.00
CA PHE A 239 -8.97 -23.65 -5.96
C PHE A 239 -9.08 -22.41 -5.06
N TYR A 240 -9.30 -21.24 -5.64
CA TYR A 240 -9.46 -19.99 -4.90
C TYR A 240 -10.65 -20.06 -3.94
N ASN A 241 -11.81 -20.52 -4.42
CA ASN A 241 -13.05 -20.50 -3.65
C ASN A 241 -13.11 -21.64 -2.60
N THR A 242 -12.43 -22.76 -2.82
CA THR A 242 -12.59 -23.98 -2.00
C THR A 242 -11.37 -24.39 -1.18
N VAL A 243 -10.16 -23.94 -1.54
CA VAL A 243 -8.91 -24.37 -0.87
C VAL A 243 -8.10 -23.21 -0.33
N LYS A 244 -8.07 -22.08 -1.06
CA LYS A 244 -7.26 -20.93 -0.66
C LYS A 244 -7.89 -20.18 0.52
N THR A 245 -7.13 -20.02 1.59
CA THR A 245 -7.56 -19.22 2.75
C THR A 245 -7.23 -17.73 2.59
N HIS A 246 -8.10 -16.87 3.16
CA HIS A 246 -8.01 -15.42 2.99
C HIS A 246 -8.00 -14.68 4.33
N LYS A 247 -6.90 -13.97 4.61
CA LYS A 247 -6.78 -13.05 5.78
C LYS A 247 -7.87 -11.96 5.84
N GLY A 248 -8.59 -11.72 4.74
CA GLY A 248 -9.67 -10.75 4.67
C GLY A 248 -10.99 -11.24 5.28
N ILE A 249 -11.10 -12.56 5.51
CA ILE A 249 -12.25 -13.28 6.07
C ILE A 249 -11.73 -14.32 7.07
N GLU A 250 -10.94 -13.87 8.05
CA GLU A 250 -10.51 -14.69 9.20
C GLU A 250 -9.72 -15.98 8.86
N ASN A 251 -9.05 -16.00 7.70
CA ASN A 251 -8.34 -17.18 7.17
C ASN A 251 -9.26 -18.35 6.80
N GLN A 252 -10.54 -18.08 6.52
CA GLN A 252 -11.44 -19.02 5.89
C GLN A 252 -11.26 -18.99 4.36
N THR A 253 -11.69 -20.04 3.69
CA THR A 253 -11.98 -20.02 2.25
C THR A 253 -13.30 -19.29 2.00
N PRO A 254 -13.54 -18.75 0.78
CA PRO A 254 -14.83 -18.15 0.46
C PRO A 254 -16.01 -19.09 0.70
N TYR A 255 -15.89 -20.37 0.34
CA TYR A 255 -16.95 -21.34 0.54
C TYR A 255 -17.21 -21.65 2.01
N GLU A 256 -16.18 -21.80 2.83
CA GLU A 256 -16.36 -21.92 4.29
C GLU A 256 -17.12 -20.71 4.85
N LYS A 257 -16.76 -19.50 4.41
CA LYS A 257 -17.44 -18.28 4.87
C LYS A 257 -18.92 -18.25 4.50
N LEU A 258 -19.25 -18.72 3.29
CA LEU A 258 -20.64 -18.82 2.83
C LEU A 258 -21.41 -19.92 3.58
N ILE A 259 -20.78 -21.08 3.81
CA ILE A 259 -21.38 -22.18 4.57
C ILE A 259 -21.73 -21.71 5.98
N ASP A 260 -20.81 -21.04 6.68
CA ASP A 260 -21.07 -20.51 8.02
C ASP A 260 -22.23 -19.51 8.06
N TYR A 261 -22.39 -18.71 6.99
CA TYR A 261 -23.47 -17.74 6.88
C TYR A 261 -24.83 -18.40 6.64
N PHE A 262 -24.91 -19.35 5.71
CA PHE A 262 -26.18 -20.01 5.35
C PHE A 262 -26.56 -21.16 6.30
N LYS A 263 -25.57 -21.76 6.96
CA LYS A 263 -25.72 -22.88 7.89
C LYS A 263 -24.96 -22.57 9.17
N PRO A 264 -25.38 -21.56 9.96
CA PRO A 264 -24.73 -21.28 11.23
C PRO A 264 -24.81 -22.52 12.10
N SER A 265 -23.69 -22.91 12.70
CA SER A 265 -23.68 -23.93 13.75
C SER A 265 -24.67 -23.50 14.84
N LYS A 266 -25.58 -24.42 15.22
CA LYS A 266 -26.50 -24.15 16.32
C LYS A 266 -25.67 -23.78 17.57
N PRO A 267 -26.08 -22.75 18.32
CA PRO A 267 -25.39 -22.32 19.53
C PRO A 267 -25.30 -23.42 20.58
#